data_AF-A0A4P2VS04-F1
#
_entry.id   AF-A0A4P2VS04-F1
#
_cell.length_a   1.000
_cell.length_b   1.000
_cell.length_c   1.000
_cell.angle_alpha   90.00
_cell.angle_beta   90.00
_cell.angle_gamma   90.00
#
_symmetry.space_group_name_H-M   'P 1'
#
loop_
_entity.id
_entity.type
_entity.pdbx_description
1 polymer ?
#
loop_
_entity_poly.entity_id
_entity_poly.type
_entity_poly.pdbx_seq_one_letter_code
_entity_poly.pdbx_strand_id
1 'polypeptide(L)'
;MLDSVPEINSETNYKNTYEVLTSKNIPIYLLSSLMQKFEDYRAKRKMGWSRPWNKINVCTFESYRWYTKIDYDLLTLFRTVLLQNTHYFDDNSEFFIRDILHDTRAQGFLFYHDRIEVDKAYEGVTLSFGRLSSLNNRYRDRIDIIFESQLINSTSTRNLDLIKIYIDPYSGDTNLPQVIKLDKSFKKTYGLLKNLYALLTYKYYSWQFSEREWYHWSQKFVPYFGERKFVPYNSLFINPKKSQLVSEKDIILKST
;
A
#
# COMPACT_ATOMS: atom_id res chain seq x y z
N MET A 1 15.58 5.86 -33.56
CA MET A 1 15.42 6.11 -32.11
C MET A 1 14.02 5.68 -31.73
N LEU A 2 13.85 4.92 -30.65
CA LEU A 2 12.51 4.59 -30.11
C LEU A 2 12.04 5.79 -29.29
N ASP A 3 11.56 6.84 -29.97
CA ASP A 3 11.24 8.13 -29.33
C ASP A 3 10.00 8.08 -28.43
N SER A 4 9.23 6.99 -28.49
CA SER A 4 8.19 6.71 -27.51
C SER A 4 7.95 5.21 -27.38
N VAL A 5 7.78 4.75 -26.15
CA VAL A 5 7.25 3.41 -25.88
C VAL A 5 5.75 3.45 -26.17
N PRO A 6 5.16 2.56 -26.99
CA PRO A 6 3.71 2.56 -27.22
C PRO A 6 2.94 2.18 -25.95
N GLU A 7 1.66 2.57 -25.84
CA GLU A 7 0.80 2.11 -24.74
C GLU A 7 0.57 0.60 -24.85
N ILE A 8 0.59 -0.11 -23.71
CA ILE A 8 0.23 -1.52 -23.65
C ILE A 8 -1.30 -1.60 -23.56
N ASN A 9 -1.96 -2.08 -24.61
CA ASN A 9 -3.41 -2.21 -24.69
C ASN A 9 -3.89 -3.66 -24.92
N SER A 10 -2.97 -4.59 -25.22
CA SER A 10 -3.26 -6.00 -25.50
C SER A 10 -2.35 -6.95 -24.71
N GLU A 11 -2.80 -8.19 -24.53
CA GLU A 11 -2.02 -9.26 -23.90
C GLU A 11 -0.74 -9.59 -24.70
N THR A 12 -0.79 -9.51 -26.02
CA THR A 12 0.38 -9.68 -26.89
C THR A 12 1.41 -8.58 -26.65
N ASN A 13 0.98 -7.31 -26.61
CA ASN A 13 1.87 -6.19 -26.32
C ASN A 13 2.47 -6.31 -24.91
N TYR A 14 1.68 -6.81 -23.94
CA TYR A 14 2.15 -7.08 -22.59
C TYR A 14 3.27 -8.13 -22.54
N LYS A 15 3.10 -9.27 -23.23
CA LYS A 15 4.12 -10.32 -23.32
C LYS A 15 5.39 -9.83 -23.99
N ASN A 16 5.26 -9.16 -25.14
CA ASN A 16 6.41 -8.59 -25.86
C ASN A 16 7.14 -7.55 -25.00
N THR A 17 6.41 -6.71 -24.27
CA THR A 17 7.01 -5.74 -23.35
C THR A 17 7.76 -6.44 -22.22
N TYR A 18 7.19 -7.52 -21.64
CA TYR A 18 7.86 -8.30 -20.60
C TYR A 18 9.17 -8.92 -21.10
N GLU A 19 9.18 -9.51 -22.30
CA GLU A 19 10.39 -10.06 -22.91
C GLU A 19 11.46 -8.98 -23.11
N VAL A 20 11.07 -7.82 -23.62
CA VAL A 20 11.95 -6.64 -23.76
C VAL A 20 12.52 -6.25 -22.39
N LEU A 21 11.69 -6.12 -21.34
CA LEU A 21 12.14 -5.79 -19.99
C LEU A 21 13.15 -6.79 -19.40
N THR A 22 13.11 -8.05 -19.83
CA THR A 22 14.08 -9.08 -19.42
C THR A 22 15.38 -9.08 -20.23
N SER A 23 15.47 -8.29 -21.30
CA SER A 23 16.67 -8.15 -22.11
C SER A 23 17.71 -7.23 -21.46
N LYS A 24 19.00 -7.57 -21.58
CA LYS A 24 20.09 -6.93 -20.80
C LYS A 24 20.54 -5.55 -21.29
N ASN A 25 20.09 -5.09 -22.47
CA ASN A 25 20.73 -3.97 -23.19
C ASN A 25 19.79 -2.78 -23.46
N ILE A 26 18.84 -2.50 -22.56
CA ILE A 26 17.92 -1.35 -22.71
C ILE A 26 18.52 -0.12 -22.02
N PRO A 27 18.61 1.04 -22.71
CA PRO A 27 18.95 2.31 -22.08
C PRO A 27 18.04 2.63 -20.89
N ILE A 28 18.62 3.10 -19.78
CA ILE A 28 17.91 3.31 -18.49
C ILE A 28 16.64 4.15 -18.66
N TYR A 29 16.68 5.24 -19.44
CA TYR A 29 15.52 6.11 -19.64
C TYR A 29 14.36 5.41 -20.39
N LEU A 30 14.67 4.56 -21.38
CA LEU A 30 13.67 3.74 -22.07
C LEU A 30 13.11 2.70 -21.10
N LEU A 31 13.98 2.04 -20.33
CA LEU A 31 13.60 1.04 -19.35
C LEU A 31 12.63 1.61 -18.30
N SER A 32 12.89 2.82 -17.77
CA SER A 32 11.97 3.52 -16.88
C SER A 32 10.61 3.80 -17.53
N SER A 33 10.58 4.27 -18.77
CA SER A 33 9.33 4.54 -19.50
C SER A 33 8.54 3.26 -19.78
N LEU A 34 9.21 2.19 -20.23
CA LEU A 34 8.63 0.85 -20.44
C LEU A 34 8.04 0.29 -19.14
N MET A 35 8.77 0.40 -18.05
CA MET A 35 8.34 -0.09 -16.73
C MET A 35 7.14 0.68 -16.19
N GLN A 36 7.08 2.00 -16.40
CA GLN A 36 5.90 2.78 -16.00
C GLN A 36 4.65 2.31 -16.76
N LYS A 37 4.73 2.17 -18.09
CA LYS A 37 3.60 1.69 -18.90
C LYS A 37 3.20 0.25 -18.56
N PHE A 38 4.18 -0.59 -18.21
CA PHE A 38 3.95 -1.95 -17.74
C PHE A 38 3.18 -1.99 -16.41
N GLU A 39 3.58 -1.16 -15.45
CA GLU A 39 2.88 -1.05 -14.17
C GLU A 39 1.50 -0.41 -14.32
N ASP A 40 1.33 0.58 -15.20
CA ASP A 40 0.02 1.17 -15.50
C ASP A 40 -0.95 0.13 -16.08
N TYR A 41 -0.47 -0.69 -17.02
CA TYR A 41 -1.25 -1.80 -17.60
C TYR A 41 -1.67 -2.80 -16.52
N ARG A 42 -0.72 -3.22 -15.68
CA ARG A 42 -0.94 -4.17 -14.58
C ARG A 42 -1.94 -3.62 -13.57
N ALA A 43 -1.79 -2.34 -13.18
CA ALA A 43 -2.69 -1.68 -12.26
C ALA A 43 -4.11 -1.64 -12.83
N LYS A 44 -4.31 -1.13 -14.06
CA LYS A 44 -5.64 -1.07 -14.73
C LYS A 44 -6.35 -2.42 -14.75
N ARG A 45 -5.61 -3.54 -14.77
CA ARG A 45 -6.13 -4.91 -14.85
C ARG A 45 -6.06 -5.68 -13.54
N LYS A 46 -5.88 -5.03 -12.38
CA LYS A 46 -5.79 -5.73 -11.09
C LYS A 46 -4.70 -6.83 -11.05
N MET A 47 -3.57 -6.61 -11.71
CA MET A 47 -2.43 -7.53 -11.68
C MET A 47 -1.42 -7.12 -10.61
N GLY A 48 -0.91 -8.08 -9.85
CA GLY A 48 0.06 -7.84 -8.77
C GLY A 48 -0.55 -7.31 -7.47
N TRP A 49 0.29 -6.74 -6.60
CA TRP A 49 -0.12 -6.30 -5.25
C TRP A 49 -0.69 -4.89 -5.19
N SER A 50 -0.32 -4.03 -6.14
CA SER A 50 -0.89 -2.69 -6.18
C SER A 50 -2.12 -2.59 -7.05
N ARG A 51 -3.07 -1.76 -6.65
CA ARG A 51 -4.28 -1.48 -7.42
C ARG A 51 -4.39 0.00 -7.73
N PRO A 52 -5.18 0.39 -8.74
CA PRO A 52 -5.36 1.81 -9.06
C PRO A 52 -6.05 2.57 -7.92
N TRP A 53 -7.10 1.99 -7.31
CA TRP A 53 -7.94 2.70 -6.35
C TRP A 53 -7.25 3.02 -5.02
N ASN A 54 -6.26 2.23 -4.61
CA ASN A 54 -5.46 2.49 -3.40
C ASN A 54 -4.20 3.32 -3.70
N LYS A 55 -3.98 3.72 -4.95
CA LYS A 55 -2.81 4.49 -5.40
C LYS A 55 -3.11 5.93 -5.81
N ILE A 56 -4.36 6.27 -6.13
CA ILE A 56 -4.72 7.62 -6.56
C ILE A 56 -4.36 8.62 -5.44
N ASN A 57 -3.46 9.54 -5.76
CA ASN A 57 -2.91 10.56 -4.85
C ASN A 57 -2.19 10.01 -3.61
N VAL A 58 -1.80 8.75 -3.61
CA VAL A 58 -1.03 8.11 -2.53
C VAL A 58 0.44 8.04 -2.93
N CYS A 59 1.33 8.46 -2.04
CA CYS A 59 2.77 8.25 -2.13
C CYS A 59 3.18 7.29 -1.03
N THR A 60 3.48 6.03 -1.35
CA THR A 60 4.09 5.12 -0.40
C THR A 60 5.57 5.44 -0.30
N PHE A 61 6.05 5.74 0.90
CA PHE A 61 7.44 6.10 1.16
C PHE A 61 8.23 5.02 1.91
N GLU A 62 7.54 4.04 2.50
CA GLU A 62 8.16 2.92 3.18
C GLU A 62 7.23 1.71 3.13
N SER A 63 7.79 0.50 3.03
CA SER A 63 6.97 -0.70 3.04
C SER A 63 7.66 -1.92 3.64
N TYR A 64 6.87 -2.80 4.25
CA TYR A 64 7.39 -4.01 4.89
C TYR A 64 6.53 -5.23 4.60
N ARG A 65 7.16 -6.41 4.63
CA ARG A 65 6.47 -7.69 4.70
C ARG A 65 6.20 -8.09 6.15
N TRP A 66 5.03 -8.66 6.38
CA TRP A 66 4.71 -9.33 7.63
C TRP A 66 4.26 -10.77 7.37
N TYR A 67 4.51 -11.63 8.36
CA TYR A 67 4.36 -13.06 8.25
C TYR A 67 3.43 -13.58 9.35
N THR A 68 2.38 -14.27 8.96
CA THR A 68 1.35 -14.80 9.87
C THR A 68 1.90 -15.68 10.99
N LYS A 69 3.00 -16.40 10.74
CA LYS A 69 3.67 -17.29 11.70
C LYS A 69 4.61 -16.58 12.68
N ILE A 70 4.92 -15.30 12.45
CA ILE A 70 5.87 -14.54 13.27
C ILE A 70 5.15 -13.38 13.95
N ASP A 71 4.31 -12.67 13.20
CA ASP A 71 3.64 -11.45 13.61
C ASP A 71 2.21 -11.75 14.11
N TYR A 72 2.12 -12.66 15.09
CA TYR A 72 0.84 -13.14 15.65
C TYR A 72 0.02 -12.02 16.28
N ASP A 73 0.67 -11.02 16.88
CA ASP A 73 0.02 -9.83 17.45
C ASP A 73 -0.77 -9.06 16.38
N LEU A 74 -0.12 -8.81 15.23
CA LEU A 74 -0.71 -8.15 14.08
C LEU A 74 -1.84 -8.99 13.48
N LEU A 75 -1.59 -10.28 13.24
CA LEU A 75 -2.60 -11.20 12.69
C LEU A 75 -3.84 -11.28 13.59
N THR A 76 -3.64 -11.40 14.90
CA THR A 76 -4.73 -11.55 15.87
C THR A 76 -5.63 -10.32 15.89
N LEU A 77 -5.04 -9.11 15.97
CA LEU A 77 -5.83 -7.87 15.93
C LEU A 77 -6.51 -7.68 14.58
N PHE A 78 -5.80 -7.91 13.47
CA PHE A 78 -6.37 -7.83 12.12
C PHE A 78 -7.56 -8.76 11.94
N ARG A 79 -7.41 -10.04 12.31
CA ARG A 79 -8.46 -11.04 12.29
C ARG A 79 -9.65 -10.64 13.16
N THR A 80 -9.39 -10.16 14.38
CA THR A 80 -10.46 -9.74 15.30
C THR A 80 -11.25 -8.56 14.74
N VAL A 81 -10.55 -7.55 14.18
CA VAL A 81 -11.19 -6.41 13.53
C VAL A 81 -12.07 -6.87 12.37
N LEU A 82 -11.59 -7.73 11.48
CA LEU A 82 -12.41 -8.18 10.35
C LEU A 82 -13.60 -9.02 10.79
N LEU A 83 -13.39 -10.01 11.66
CA LEU A 83 -14.44 -10.94 12.08
C LEU A 83 -15.53 -10.28 12.94
N GLN A 84 -15.22 -9.25 13.72
CA GLN A 84 -16.22 -8.51 14.49
C GLN A 84 -17.02 -7.50 13.67
N ASN A 85 -16.62 -7.24 12.43
CA ASN A 85 -17.30 -6.33 11.52
C ASN A 85 -17.92 -7.06 10.32
N THR A 86 -18.00 -8.40 10.31
CA THR A 86 -18.48 -9.19 9.16
C THR A 86 -19.87 -8.77 8.70
N HIS A 87 -20.74 -8.34 9.62
CA HIS A 87 -22.11 -7.90 9.33
C HIS A 87 -22.21 -6.60 8.52
N TYR A 88 -21.10 -5.89 8.31
CA TYR A 88 -21.06 -4.73 7.40
C TYR A 88 -20.64 -5.11 5.97
N PHE A 89 -20.18 -6.34 5.76
CA PHE A 89 -19.78 -6.83 4.44
C PHE A 89 -20.95 -7.57 3.78
N ASP A 90 -20.92 -7.68 2.46
CA ASP A 90 -21.86 -8.57 1.76
C ASP A 90 -21.47 -10.04 1.99
N ASP A 91 -22.38 -10.97 1.72
CA ASP A 91 -22.19 -12.41 1.97
C ASP A 91 -20.92 -12.96 1.29
N ASN A 92 -20.63 -12.49 0.07
CA ASN A 92 -19.46 -12.90 -0.69
C ASN A 92 -18.16 -12.42 -0.02
N SER A 93 -18.14 -11.16 0.42
CA SER A 93 -17.02 -10.54 1.11
C SER A 93 -16.81 -11.14 2.50
N GLU A 94 -17.88 -11.44 3.25
CA GLU A 94 -17.77 -12.16 4.52
C GLU A 94 -17.16 -13.56 4.31
N PHE A 95 -17.69 -14.33 3.35
CA PHE A 95 -17.16 -15.66 3.05
C PHE A 95 -15.68 -15.59 2.70
N PHE A 96 -15.30 -14.67 1.82
CA PHE A 96 -13.91 -14.46 1.43
C PHE A 96 -13.02 -14.05 2.61
N ILE A 97 -13.48 -13.15 3.50
CA ILE A 97 -12.73 -12.77 4.71
C ILE A 97 -12.43 -14.01 5.56
N ARG A 98 -13.44 -14.85 5.81
CA ARG A 98 -13.28 -16.07 6.60
C ARG A 98 -12.31 -17.04 5.91
N ASP A 99 -12.41 -17.21 4.61
CA ASP A 99 -11.53 -18.10 3.85
C ASP A 99 -10.07 -17.62 3.85
N ILE A 100 -9.81 -16.36 3.49
CA ILE A 100 -8.43 -15.86 3.35
C ILE A 100 -7.68 -15.80 4.68
N LEU A 101 -8.37 -15.51 5.79
CA LEU A 101 -7.77 -15.48 7.13
C LEU A 101 -7.27 -16.86 7.61
N HIS A 102 -7.69 -17.93 6.95
CA HIS A 102 -7.25 -19.30 7.21
C HIS A 102 -6.23 -19.82 6.17
N ASP A 103 -5.93 -19.05 5.12
CA ASP A 103 -5.02 -19.49 4.05
C ASP A 103 -3.55 -19.32 4.45
N THR A 104 -2.81 -20.43 4.48
CA THR A 104 -1.38 -20.44 4.84
C THR A 104 -0.47 -19.85 3.76
N ARG A 105 -0.98 -19.67 2.54
CA ARG A 105 -0.27 -19.05 1.41
C ARG A 105 -0.45 -17.54 1.38
N ALA A 106 -1.33 -16.99 2.23
CA ALA A 106 -1.56 -15.57 2.28
C ALA A 106 -0.31 -14.82 2.77
N GLN A 107 -0.11 -13.64 2.21
CA GLN A 107 1.03 -12.77 2.45
C GLN A 107 0.54 -11.42 2.93
N GLY A 108 1.34 -10.82 3.82
CA GLY A 108 1.05 -9.55 4.43
C GLY A 108 2.04 -8.47 4.00
N PHE A 109 1.53 -7.27 3.71
CA PHE A 109 2.33 -6.08 3.46
C PHE A 109 1.83 -4.88 4.25
N LEU A 110 2.75 -4.01 4.66
CA LEU A 110 2.47 -2.70 5.21
C LEU A 110 2.98 -1.64 4.23
N PHE A 111 2.14 -0.65 3.89
CA PHE A 111 2.51 0.47 3.03
C PHE A 111 2.29 1.79 3.75
N TYR A 112 3.37 2.39 4.24
CA TYR A 112 3.33 3.69 4.89
C TYR A 112 3.34 4.78 3.83
N HIS A 113 2.41 5.72 3.94
CA HIS A 113 2.10 6.61 2.84
C HIS A 113 1.65 7.99 3.25
N ASP A 114 1.83 8.90 2.30
CA ASP A 114 1.25 10.24 2.27
C ASP A 114 0.08 10.23 1.26
N ARG A 115 -1.06 10.81 1.61
CA ARG A 115 -2.20 10.97 0.68
C ARG A 115 -2.68 12.40 0.60
N ILE A 116 -3.00 12.85 -0.61
CA ILE A 116 -3.66 14.16 -0.85
C ILE A 116 -5.05 13.91 -1.44
N GLU A 117 -6.09 14.45 -0.81
CA GLU A 117 -7.46 14.37 -1.29
C GLU A 117 -8.14 15.72 -1.07
N VAL A 118 -8.44 16.43 -2.16
CA VAL A 118 -9.24 17.67 -2.20
C VAL A 118 -8.99 18.56 -0.98
N ASP A 119 -7.86 19.28 -1.00
CA ASP A 119 -7.39 20.19 0.05
C ASP A 119 -7.12 19.57 1.43
N LYS A 120 -7.19 18.24 1.55
CA LYS A 120 -6.78 17.50 2.75
C LYS A 120 -5.53 16.69 2.47
N ALA A 121 -4.64 16.64 3.45
CA ALA A 121 -3.48 15.78 3.46
C ALA A 121 -3.59 14.79 4.63
N TYR A 122 -3.06 13.58 4.42
CA TYR A 122 -3.05 12.53 5.41
C TYR A 122 -1.69 11.84 5.41
N GLU A 123 -1.21 11.43 6.58
CA GLU A 123 -0.22 10.37 6.67
C GLU A 123 -0.89 9.10 7.17
N GLY A 124 -0.45 7.94 6.70
CA GLY A 124 -1.15 6.70 6.96
C GLY A 124 -0.36 5.44 6.71
N VAL A 125 -1.03 4.32 6.94
CA VAL A 125 -0.53 2.98 6.65
C VAL A 125 -1.65 2.15 6.03
N THR A 126 -1.33 1.43 4.95
CA THR A 126 -2.19 0.38 4.41
C THR A 126 -1.70 -0.96 4.91
N LEU A 127 -2.53 -1.66 5.68
CA LEU A 127 -2.35 -3.06 6.03
C LEU A 127 -3.00 -3.91 4.94
N SER A 128 -2.16 -4.54 4.11
CA SER A 128 -2.59 -5.40 3.02
C SER A 128 -2.38 -6.87 3.38
N PHE A 129 -3.36 -7.71 3.08
CA PHE A 129 -3.31 -9.15 3.27
C PHE A 129 -3.96 -9.84 2.08
N GLY A 130 -3.25 -10.74 1.41
CA GLY A 130 -3.73 -11.31 0.15
C GLY A 130 -3.07 -12.62 -0.22
N ARG A 131 -3.53 -13.23 -1.32
CA ARG A 131 -2.94 -14.47 -1.88
C ARG A 131 -3.00 -14.46 -3.40
N LEU A 132 -2.36 -15.43 -4.04
CA LEU A 132 -2.63 -15.74 -5.44
C LEU A 132 -4.10 -16.17 -5.58
N SER A 133 -4.81 -15.60 -6.56
CA SER A 133 -6.18 -16.06 -6.81
C SER A 133 -6.17 -17.51 -7.26
N SER A 134 -7.14 -18.29 -6.74
CA SER A 134 -7.36 -19.68 -7.13
C SER A 134 -7.82 -19.82 -8.58
N LEU A 135 -8.51 -18.81 -9.13
CA LEU A 135 -8.99 -18.81 -10.51
C LEU A 135 -7.87 -18.53 -11.51
N ASN A 136 -6.94 -17.63 -11.16
CA ASN A 136 -5.84 -17.25 -12.04
C ASN A 136 -4.67 -16.65 -11.25
N ASN A 137 -3.50 -17.30 -11.34
CA ASN A 137 -2.29 -16.96 -10.60
C ASN A 137 -1.70 -15.57 -10.93
N ARG A 138 -2.16 -14.91 -12.00
CA ARG A 138 -1.79 -13.53 -12.35
C ARG A 138 -2.47 -12.50 -11.46
N TYR A 139 -3.63 -12.85 -10.92
CA TYR A 139 -4.45 -11.99 -10.07
C TYR A 139 -4.25 -12.33 -8.60
N ARG A 140 -4.77 -11.47 -7.74
CA ARG A 140 -4.65 -11.60 -6.29
C ARG A 140 -6.00 -11.39 -5.65
N ASP A 141 -6.36 -12.26 -4.73
CA ASP A 141 -7.43 -12.00 -3.77
C ASP A 141 -6.82 -11.23 -2.60
N ARG A 142 -7.47 -10.17 -2.13
CA ARG A 142 -6.89 -9.36 -1.05
C ARG A 142 -7.89 -8.57 -0.23
N ILE A 143 -7.42 -8.20 0.96
CA ILE A 143 -8.03 -7.28 1.90
C ILE A 143 -7.01 -6.17 2.15
N ASP A 144 -7.42 -4.92 1.98
CA ASP A 144 -6.62 -3.76 2.40
C ASP A 144 -7.40 -3.00 3.48
N ILE A 145 -6.75 -2.68 4.60
CA ILE A 145 -7.25 -1.69 5.56
C ILE A 145 -6.31 -0.48 5.54
N ILE A 146 -6.86 0.66 5.18
CA ILE A 146 -6.15 1.94 5.17
C ILE A 146 -6.47 2.69 6.46
N PHE A 147 -5.44 3.07 7.20
CA PHE A 147 -5.52 3.88 8.42
C PHE A 147 -4.84 5.22 8.17
N GLU A 148 -5.54 6.32 8.39
CA GLU A 148 -5.05 7.66 8.08
C GLU A 148 -5.27 8.63 9.24
N SER A 149 -4.25 9.44 9.48
CA SER A 149 -4.22 10.60 10.38
C SER A 149 -4.16 11.84 9.51
N GLN A 150 -5.11 12.74 9.68
CA GLN A 150 -5.18 13.98 8.94
C GLN A 150 -4.04 14.91 9.33
N LEU A 151 -3.59 15.71 8.36
CA LEU A 151 -2.69 16.83 8.58
C LEU A 151 -3.48 18.13 8.60
N ILE A 152 -3.26 18.94 9.64
CA ILE A 152 -3.83 20.28 9.80
C ILE A 152 -2.66 21.23 9.98
N ASN A 153 -2.51 22.21 9.09
CA ASN A 153 -1.41 23.19 9.10
C ASN A 153 -0.03 22.51 9.26
N SER A 154 0.26 21.52 8.41
CA SER A 154 1.51 20.72 8.43
C SER A 154 1.77 19.94 9.73
N THR A 155 0.76 19.78 10.58
CA THR A 155 0.83 19.02 11.83
C THR A 155 -0.07 17.80 11.75
N SER A 156 0.46 16.62 12.07
CA SER A 156 -0.34 15.41 12.19
C SER A 156 -1.21 15.48 13.43
N THR A 157 -2.50 15.12 13.29
CA THR A 157 -3.40 14.96 14.43
C THR A 157 -2.97 13.79 15.32
N ARG A 158 -2.21 12.82 14.77
CA ARG A 158 -1.89 11.51 15.35
C ARG A 158 -3.11 10.67 15.70
N ASN A 159 -4.28 11.09 15.26
CA ASN A 159 -5.53 10.40 15.53
C ASN A 159 -5.88 9.49 14.37
N LEU A 160 -6.70 8.49 14.65
CA LEU A 160 -7.28 7.68 13.59
C LEU A 160 -8.51 8.41 13.03
N ASP A 161 -8.27 9.26 12.03
CA ASP A 161 -9.26 10.17 11.45
C ASP A 161 -10.05 9.52 10.30
N LEU A 162 -9.41 8.63 9.54
CA LEU A 162 -10.04 7.93 8.44
C LEU A 162 -9.63 6.47 8.39
N ILE A 163 -10.62 5.60 8.15
CA ILE A 163 -10.42 4.17 7.93
C ILE A 163 -11.19 3.76 6.69
N LYS A 164 -10.52 3.00 5.81
CA LYS A 164 -11.15 2.37 4.64
C LYS A 164 -10.79 0.89 4.62
N ILE A 165 -11.79 0.01 4.49
CA ILE A 165 -11.57 -1.42 4.28
C ILE A 165 -11.99 -1.74 2.85
N TYR A 166 -11.07 -2.35 2.10
CA TYR A 166 -11.29 -2.85 0.76
C TYR A 166 -11.28 -4.37 0.76
N ILE A 167 -12.32 -4.98 0.22
CA ILE A 167 -12.42 -6.43 0.04
C ILE A 167 -12.48 -6.74 -1.45
N ASP A 168 -11.47 -7.41 -1.98
CA ASP A 168 -11.28 -7.67 -3.42
C ASP A 168 -10.97 -9.16 -3.66
N PRO A 169 -11.95 -10.07 -3.50
CA PRO A 169 -11.85 -11.41 -4.04
C PRO A 169 -11.85 -11.31 -5.58
N TYR A 170 -10.91 -11.96 -6.26
CA TYR A 170 -10.92 -11.93 -7.72
C TYR A 170 -12.04 -12.82 -8.25
N SER A 171 -13.04 -12.20 -8.88
CA SER A 171 -14.22 -12.86 -9.45
C SER A 171 -14.15 -13.08 -10.97
N GLY A 172 -13.02 -12.73 -11.61
CA GLY A 172 -12.91 -12.71 -13.07
C GLY A 172 -13.25 -11.35 -13.70
N ASP A 173 -13.76 -10.39 -12.93
CA ASP A 173 -14.06 -9.03 -13.39
C ASP A 173 -13.05 -7.98 -12.88
N THR A 174 -13.19 -6.75 -13.39
CA THR A 174 -12.41 -5.58 -12.97
C THR A 174 -13.23 -4.58 -12.15
N ASN A 175 -14.38 -4.98 -11.59
CA ASN A 175 -15.26 -4.10 -10.83
C ASN A 175 -14.54 -3.54 -9.59
N LEU A 176 -14.95 -2.37 -9.11
CA LEU A 176 -14.37 -1.84 -7.89
C LEU A 176 -14.68 -2.80 -6.71
N PRO A 177 -13.71 -3.03 -5.81
CA PRO A 177 -13.95 -3.83 -4.61
C PRO A 177 -15.02 -3.19 -3.71
N GLN A 178 -15.58 -3.99 -2.82
CA GLN A 178 -16.41 -3.44 -1.75
C GLN A 178 -15.55 -2.52 -0.88
N VAL A 179 -16.04 -1.31 -0.60
CA VAL A 179 -15.36 -0.32 0.23
C VAL A 179 -16.23 0.04 1.41
N ILE A 180 -15.72 -0.19 2.62
CA ILE A 180 -16.35 0.29 3.84
C ILE A 180 -15.54 1.46 4.37
N LYS A 181 -16.16 2.64 4.42
CA LYS A 181 -15.62 3.80 5.13
C LYS A 181 -16.13 3.75 6.56
N LEU A 182 -15.24 3.63 7.53
CA LEU A 182 -15.66 3.58 8.92
C LEU A 182 -15.81 5.01 9.45
N ASP A 183 -16.97 5.29 10.02
CA ASP A 183 -17.26 6.52 10.73
C ASP A 183 -17.60 6.24 12.21
N LYS A 184 -18.19 7.23 12.90
CA LYS A 184 -18.59 7.13 14.30
C LYS A 184 -19.62 6.01 14.58
N SER A 185 -20.20 5.37 13.57
CA SER A 185 -21.10 4.21 13.73
C SER A 185 -20.36 2.92 14.14
N PHE A 186 -19.05 2.84 13.93
CA PHE A 186 -18.20 1.70 14.32
C PHE A 186 -17.76 1.71 15.79
N LYS A 187 -18.57 2.26 16.71
CA LYS A 187 -18.17 2.49 18.12
C LYS A 187 -17.61 1.26 18.82
N LYS A 188 -18.19 0.08 18.55
CA LYS A 188 -17.82 -1.18 19.23
C LYS A 188 -16.41 -1.66 18.87
N THR A 189 -15.98 -1.47 17.62
CA THR A 189 -14.69 -1.96 17.11
C THR A 189 -13.65 -0.86 16.96
N TYR A 190 -14.02 0.41 17.15
CA TYR A 190 -13.11 1.56 17.06
C TYR A 190 -11.92 1.47 18.02
N GLY A 191 -12.10 0.91 19.23
CA GLY A 191 -11.00 0.64 20.16
C GLY A 191 -9.97 -0.35 19.59
N LEU A 192 -10.44 -1.42 18.93
CA LEU A 192 -9.56 -2.40 18.28
C LEU A 192 -8.84 -1.80 17.06
N LEU A 193 -9.52 -0.96 16.28
CA LEU A 193 -8.93 -0.26 15.15
C LEU A 193 -7.84 0.72 15.60
N LYS A 194 -8.05 1.44 16.71
CA LYS A 194 -7.02 2.27 17.33
C LYS A 194 -5.82 1.45 17.81
N ASN A 195 -6.07 0.31 18.46
CA ASN A 195 -5.00 -0.58 18.91
C ASN A 195 -4.19 -1.15 17.74
N LEU A 196 -4.88 -1.55 16.66
CA LEU A 196 -4.25 -2.01 15.43
C LEU A 196 -3.43 -0.89 14.79
N TYR A 197 -3.96 0.33 14.69
CA TYR A 197 -3.22 1.47 14.16
C TYR A 197 -1.96 1.79 14.98
N ALA A 198 -2.07 1.81 16.30
CA ALA A 198 -0.93 1.99 17.20
C ALA A 198 0.12 0.88 17.03
N LEU A 199 -0.32 -0.37 16.87
CA LEU A 199 0.58 -1.49 16.60
C LEU A 199 1.32 -1.30 15.27
N LEU A 200 0.62 -0.89 14.21
CA LEU A 200 1.24 -0.61 12.91
C LEU A 200 2.28 0.51 13.03
N THR A 201 1.97 1.59 13.74
CA THR A 201 2.96 2.64 14.05
C THR A 201 4.16 2.09 14.81
N TYR A 202 3.95 1.22 15.81
CA TYR A 202 5.07 0.56 16.49
C TYR A 202 5.90 -0.32 15.54
N LYS A 203 5.25 -1.09 14.66
CA LYS A 203 5.94 -1.94 13.68
C LYS A 203 6.83 -1.12 12.75
N TYR A 204 6.37 0.05 12.28
CA TYR A 204 7.19 0.98 11.49
C TYR A 204 8.55 1.25 12.14
N TYR A 205 8.53 1.64 13.42
CA TYR A 205 9.76 1.95 14.14
C TYR A 205 10.62 0.70 14.38
N SER A 206 9.99 -0.42 14.77
CA SER A 206 10.72 -1.65 15.10
C SER A 206 11.32 -2.36 13.89
N TRP A 207 10.76 -2.15 12.69
CA TRP A 207 11.18 -2.82 11.46
C TRP A 207 12.03 -1.94 10.57
N GLN A 208 12.22 -0.68 10.93
CA GLN A 208 13.11 0.22 10.22
C GLN A 208 14.51 -0.40 10.11
N PHE A 209 15.06 -0.44 8.89
CA PHE A 209 16.36 -1.05 8.58
C PHE A 209 16.42 -2.58 8.80
N SER A 210 15.27 -3.26 8.84
CA SER A 210 15.22 -4.73 8.89
C SER A 210 15.08 -5.35 7.50
N GLU A 211 15.41 -6.63 7.37
CA GLU A 211 15.20 -7.41 6.15
C GLU A 211 13.72 -7.55 5.74
N ARG A 212 12.80 -7.05 6.57
CA ARG A 212 11.36 -7.02 6.27
C ARG A 212 11.02 -5.95 5.25
N GLU A 213 11.89 -4.95 5.04
CA GLU A 213 11.68 -3.92 4.03
C GLU A 213 11.37 -4.58 2.69
N TRP A 214 10.21 -4.25 2.15
CA TRP A 214 9.79 -4.78 0.88
C TRP A 214 10.17 -3.81 -0.22
N TYR A 215 10.90 -4.32 -1.20
CA TYR A 215 11.19 -3.61 -2.42
C TYR A 215 10.40 -4.28 -3.56
N HIS A 216 9.62 -3.50 -4.30
CA HIS A 216 8.99 -4.02 -5.51
C HIS A 216 10.08 -4.25 -6.56
N TRP A 217 9.99 -5.32 -7.34
CA TRP A 217 11.02 -5.67 -8.32
C TRP A 217 11.23 -4.55 -9.38
N SER A 218 10.18 -3.78 -9.66
CA SER A 218 10.25 -2.63 -10.58
C SER A 218 10.93 -1.39 -10.00
N GLN A 219 11.19 -1.35 -8.69
CA GLN A 219 11.73 -0.19 -7.99
C GLN A 219 13.14 0.19 -8.47
N LYS A 220 13.87 -0.76 -9.08
CA LYS A 220 15.15 -0.52 -9.74
C LYS A 220 15.04 0.39 -10.97
N PHE A 221 13.84 0.55 -11.53
CA PHE A 221 13.61 1.17 -12.83
C PHE A 221 12.61 2.32 -12.78
N VAL A 222 11.64 2.23 -11.87
CA VAL A 222 10.65 3.29 -11.60
C VAL A 222 10.60 3.56 -10.11
N PRO A 223 10.36 4.81 -9.67
CA PRO A 223 10.09 5.11 -8.27
C PRO A 223 8.74 4.51 -7.87
N TYR A 224 8.73 3.20 -7.56
CA TYR A 224 7.54 2.49 -7.12
C TYR A 224 7.10 2.96 -5.72
N PHE A 225 8.10 3.29 -4.91
CA PHE A 225 7.98 4.05 -3.68
C PHE A 225 8.72 5.37 -3.87
N GLY A 226 8.12 6.46 -3.38
CA GLY A 226 8.63 7.81 -3.54
C GLY A 226 9.18 8.36 -2.22
N GLU A 227 9.83 9.52 -2.30
CA GLU A 227 10.08 10.28 -1.09
C GLU A 227 8.77 10.76 -0.46
N ARG A 228 8.83 11.07 0.83
CA ARG A 228 7.73 11.74 1.52
C ARG A 228 7.34 13.00 0.76
N LYS A 229 6.06 13.15 0.46
CA LYS A 229 5.52 14.39 -0.10
C LYS A 229 5.44 15.49 0.95
N PHE A 230 5.28 15.10 2.21
CA PHE A 230 5.29 16.01 3.35
C PHE A 230 5.87 15.33 4.58
N VAL A 231 6.57 16.12 5.39
CA VAL A 231 7.09 15.68 6.70
C VAL A 231 6.40 16.53 7.78
N PRO A 232 5.30 16.03 8.37
CA PRO A 232 4.59 16.75 9.42
C PRO A 232 5.49 16.99 10.65
N TYR A 233 5.32 18.14 11.32
CA TYR A 233 6.07 18.49 12.56
C TYR A 233 5.94 17.44 13.68
N ASN A 234 4.88 16.64 13.63
CA ASN A 234 4.48 15.65 14.62
C ASN A 234 4.18 14.31 13.95
N SER A 235 4.95 13.94 12.93
CA SER A 235 4.62 12.75 12.16
C SER A 235 4.69 11.48 13.01
N LEU A 236 3.69 10.60 12.82
CA LEU A 236 3.64 9.26 13.40
C LEU A 236 4.76 8.33 12.92
N PHE A 237 5.49 8.75 11.89
CA PHE A 237 6.33 7.88 11.10
C PHE A 237 7.66 8.57 10.76
N ILE A 238 8.20 9.39 11.67
CA ILE A 238 9.51 10.04 11.48
C ILE A 238 10.62 9.00 11.55
N ASN A 239 11.57 9.06 10.61
CA ASN A 239 12.87 8.40 10.75
C ASN A 239 13.85 9.40 11.39
N PRO A 240 14.23 9.24 12.67
CA PRO A 240 15.06 10.22 13.38
C PRO A 240 16.45 10.42 12.72
N LYS A 241 16.97 9.39 12.05
CA LYS A 241 18.28 9.44 11.38
C LYS A 241 18.23 10.19 10.04
N LYS A 242 17.09 10.18 9.34
CA LYS A 242 16.90 10.99 8.12
C LYS A 242 16.53 12.45 8.42
N SER A 243 15.84 12.73 9.54
CA SER A 243 15.50 14.11 9.90
C SER A 243 16.71 14.97 10.26
N GLN A 244 17.78 14.38 10.81
CA GLN A 244 19.03 15.08 11.09
C GLN A 244 19.72 15.58 9.81
N LEU A 245 19.73 14.78 8.74
CA LEU A 245 20.33 15.13 7.46
C LEU A 245 19.57 16.25 6.72
N VAL A 246 18.25 16.36 6.92
CA VAL A 246 17.44 17.46 6.35
C VAL A 246 17.65 18.74 7.17
N SER A 247 17.68 18.66 8.50
CA SER A 247 17.93 19.83 9.34
C SER A 247 19.32 20.43 9.14
N GLU A 248 20.35 19.62 8.88
CA GLU A 248 21.70 20.13 8.60
C GLU A 248 21.76 20.87 7.25
N LYS A 249 21.09 20.37 6.21
CA LYS A 249 21.03 21.03 4.90
C LYS A 249 20.23 22.34 4.94
N ASP A 250 19.13 22.39 5.70
CA ASP A 250 18.31 23.59 5.86
C ASP A 250 18.98 24.66 6.74
N ILE A 251 19.87 24.26 7.65
CA ILE A 251 20.71 25.20 8.41
C ILE A 251 21.78 25.81 7.50
N ILE A 252 22.44 25.00 6.66
CA ILE A 252 23.49 25.48 5.75
C ILE A 252 22.93 26.47 4.72
N LEU A 253 21.75 26.21 4.16
CA LEU A 253 21.09 27.08 3.17
C LEU A 253 20.51 28.39 3.76
N LYS A 254 20.36 28.49 5.08
CA LYS A 254 19.95 29.74 5.76
C LYS A 254 21.13 30.56 6.29
N SER A 255 22.35 30.03 6.16
CA SER A 255 23.60 30.66 6.60
C SER A 255 24.49 31.16 5.46
N THR A 256 24.00 31.13 4.22
CA THR A 256 24.60 31.70 3.01
C THR A 256 23.63 32.66 2.36
#